data_AF-A0A6B3FKX9-F1
#
_entry.id   AF-A0A6B3FKX9-F1
#
_cell.length_a   1.000
_cell.length_b   1.000
_cell.length_c   1.000
_cell.angle_alpha   90.00
_cell.angle_beta   90.00
_cell.angle_gamma   90.00
#
_symmetry.space_group_name_H-M   'P 1'
#
loop_
_entity.id
_entity.type
_entity.pdbx_description
1 polymer ?
#
loop_
_entity_poly.entity_id
_entity_poly.type
_entity_poly.pdbx_seq_one_letter_code
_entity_poly.pdbx_strand_id
1 'polypeptide(L)' 'PDSPIARFLDRNGPGLQQLAYTVADVEAASDRLRAQGMRLLYDAPRRGTADSRINFVHPKDAGGVLVELVEPAASQHS' A
#
# COMPACT_ATOMS: atom_id res chain seq x y z
N PRO A 1 -5.00 13.30 -19.30
CA PRO A 1 -6.19 12.43 -19.26
C PRO A 1 -5.92 11.03 -18.68
N ASP A 2 -4.71 10.47 -18.85
CA ASP A 2 -4.39 9.10 -18.39
C ASP A 2 -3.54 9.03 -17.10
N SER A 3 -3.85 9.82 -16.07
CA SER A 3 -3.20 9.64 -14.76
C SER A 3 -4.06 8.80 -13.81
N PRO A 4 -3.46 8.01 -12.90
CA PRO A 4 -4.19 7.30 -11.85
C PRO A 4 -5.11 8.22 -11.03
N ILE A 5 -4.68 9.47 -10.83
CA ILE A 5 -5.44 10.52 -10.12
C ILE A 5 -6.68 10.93 -10.92
N ALA A 6 -6.56 11.17 -12.23
CA ALA A 6 -7.70 11.51 -13.07
C ALA A 6 -8.76 10.40 -13.07
N ARG A 7 -8.33 9.14 -13.22
CA ARG A 7 -9.24 7.97 -13.17
C ARG A 7 -9.90 7.80 -11.79
N PHE A 8 -9.21 8.16 -10.71
CA PHE A 8 -9.78 8.13 -9.36
C PHE A 8 -10.86 9.20 -9.19
N LEU A 9 -10.58 10.44 -9.61
CA LEU A 9 -11.51 11.56 -9.51
C LEU A 9 -12.79 11.32 -10.32
N ASP A 10 -12.66 10.80 -11.55
CA ASP A 10 -13.82 10.50 -12.40
C ASP A 10 -14.72 9.41 -11.80
N ARG A 11 -14.14 8.42 -11.11
CA ARG A 11 -14.89 7.27 -10.59
C ARG A 11 -15.47 7.48 -9.19
N ASN A 12 -14.78 8.23 -8.33
CA ASN A 12 -15.12 8.32 -6.91
C ASN A 12 -15.33 9.76 -6.41
N GLY A 13 -15.12 10.77 -7.26
CA GLY A 13 -15.14 12.18 -6.88
C GLY A 13 -13.89 12.60 -6.08
N PRO A 14 -13.83 13.86 -5.62
CA PRO A 14 -12.76 14.33 -4.74
C PRO A 14 -12.77 13.58 -3.40
N GLY A 15 -11.61 13.13 -2.93
CA GLY A 15 -11.48 12.36 -1.69
C GLY A 15 -10.07 11.81 -1.44
N LEU A 16 -9.92 11.04 -0.37
CA LEU A 16 -8.65 10.38 -0.03
C LEU A 16 -8.35 9.24 -1.03
N GLN A 17 -7.37 9.47 -1.90
CA GLN A 17 -7.01 8.52 -2.95
C GLN A 17 -6.17 7.35 -2.41
N GLN A 18 -5.28 7.60 -1.46
CA GLN A 18 -4.43 6.59 -0.84
C GLN A 18 -3.96 7.03 0.55
N LEU A 19 -3.60 6.05 1.38
CA LEU A 19 -2.99 6.23 2.69
C LEU A 19 -1.79 5.29 2.81
N ALA A 20 -0.64 5.80 3.23
CA ALA A 20 0.55 5.00 3.46
C ALA A 20 0.82 4.83 4.97
N TYR A 21 1.03 3.59 5.40
CA TYR A 21 1.48 3.24 6.75
C TYR A 21 2.92 2.76 6.70
N THR A 22 3.79 3.40 7.48
CA THR A 22 5.13 2.88 7.74
C THR A 22 5.03 1.67 8.67
N VAL A 23 5.64 0.55 8.28
CA VAL A 23 5.70 -0.70 9.04
C VAL A 23 7.16 -1.11 9.25
N ALA A 24 7.41 -1.85 10.32
CA ALA A 24 8.77 -2.34 10.62
C ALA A 24 9.16 -3.55 9.76
N ASP A 25 8.18 -4.37 9.38
CA ASP A 25 8.35 -5.54 8.53
C ASP A 25 7.07 -5.69 7.67
N VAL A 26 7.21 -5.46 6.36
CA VAL A 26 6.06 -5.49 5.44
C VAL A 26 5.59 -6.91 5.14
N GLU A 27 6.45 -7.91 5.31
CA GLU A 27 6.11 -9.32 5.09
C GLU A 27 5.25 -9.83 6.25
N ALA A 28 5.68 -9.60 7.49
CA ALA A 28 4.91 -9.92 8.69
C ALA A 28 3.57 -9.17 8.73
N ALA A 29 3.55 -7.89 8.36
CA ALA A 29 2.32 -7.11 8.26
C ALA A 29 1.38 -7.70 7.17
N SER A 30 1.94 -8.09 6.03
CA SER A 30 1.19 -8.71 4.94
C SER A 30 0.52 -10.01 5.38
N ASP A 31 1.26 -10.88 6.06
CA ASP A 31 0.76 -12.18 6.50
C ASP A 31 -0.34 -12.05 7.56
N ARG A 32 -0.17 -11.10 8.50
CA ARG A 32 -1.21 -10.79 9.48
C ARG A 32 -2.50 -10.33 8.81
N LEU A 33 -2.41 -9.45 7.81
CA LEU A 33 -3.58 -8.94 7.08
C LEU A 33 -4.26 -10.05 6.27
N ARG A 34 -3.49 -10.92 5.61
CA ARG A 34 -4.04 -12.10 4.92
C ARG A 34 -4.74 -13.05 5.89
N ALA A 35 -4.16 -13.30 7.05
CA ALA A 35 -4.79 -14.12 8.10
C ALA A 35 -6.11 -13.53 8.61
N GLN A 36 -6.29 -12.21 8.49
CA GLN A 36 -7.54 -11.50 8.79
C GLN A 36 -8.50 -11.43 7.59
N GLY A 37 -8.19 -12.09 6.47
CA GLY A 37 -9.04 -12.16 5.28
C GLY A 37 -8.90 -10.98 4.32
N MET A 38 -7.91 -10.10 4.52
CA MET A 38 -7.69 -8.94 3.66
C MET A 38 -6.96 -9.33 2.38
N ARG A 39 -7.37 -8.76 1.23
CA ARG A 39 -6.66 -8.94 -0.04
C ARG A 39 -5.51 -7.96 -0.13
N LEU A 40 -4.33 -8.48 -0.44
CA LEU A 40 -3.17 -7.69 -0.82
C LEU A 40 -2.99 -7.71 -2.34
N LEU A 41 -2.45 -6.63 -2.91
CA LEU A 41 -2.24 -6.52 -4.35
C LEU A 41 -1.09 -7.38 -4.85
N TYR A 42 -0.09 -7.64 -4.00
CA TYR A 42 1.06 -8.48 -4.34
C TYR A 42 1.14 -9.70 -3.43
N ASP A 43 1.55 -10.83 -4.00
CA ASP A 43 1.82 -12.08 -3.26
C ASP A 43 3.02 -11.92 -2.31
N ALA A 44 4.03 -11.15 -2.71
CA ALA A 44 5.17 -10.78 -1.88
C ALA A 44 5.44 -9.27 -1.97
N PRO A 45 6.01 -8.64 -0.93
CA PRO A 45 6.40 -7.24 -0.97
C PRO A 45 7.35 -6.93 -2.14
N ARG A 46 7.16 -5.77 -2.77
CA ARG A 46 7.96 -5.29 -3.91
C ARG A 46 8.86 -4.14 -3.51
N ARG A 47 9.90 -3.86 -4.30
CA ARG A 47 10.73 -2.67 -4.10
C ARG A 47 9.94 -1.41 -4.49
N GLY A 48 9.89 -0.45 -3.58
CA GLY A 48 9.33 0.88 -3.77
C GLY A 48 10.40 1.94 -4.03
N THR A 49 10.07 3.20 -3.74
CA THR A 49 11.01 4.32 -3.82
C THR A 49 12.01 4.28 -2.65
N ALA A 50 13.18 4.90 -2.81
CA ALA A 50 14.24 4.92 -1.80
C ALA A 50 14.57 3.53 -1.21
N ASP A 51 14.53 2.50 -2.06
CA ASP A 51 14.78 1.09 -1.71
C ASP A 51 13.88 0.52 -0.61
N SER A 52 12.75 1.16 -0.33
CA SER A 52 11.71 0.61 0.54
C SER A 52 11.14 -0.71 0.02
N ARG A 53 10.56 -1.51 0.91
CA ARG A 53 9.72 -2.65 0.55
C ARG A 53 8.26 -2.26 0.77
N ILE A 54 7.41 -2.52 -0.20
CA ILE A 54 6.00 -2.09 -0.20
C ILE A 54 5.03 -3.21 -0.55
N ASN A 55 3.82 -3.12 -0.01
CA ASN A 55 2.65 -3.87 -0.47
C ASN A 55 1.39 -3.00 -0.30
N PHE A 56 0.25 -3.44 -0.82
CA PHE A 56 -0.98 -2.66 -0.78
C PHE A 56 -2.17 -3.52 -0.35
N VAL A 57 -3.03 -2.98 0.50
CA VAL A 57 -4.36 -3.55 0.78
C VAL A 57 -5.32 -3.10 -0.31
N HIS A 58 -6.09 -4.04 -0.86
CA HIS A 58 -7.05 -3.75 -1.91
C HIS A 58 -8.18 -2.84 -1.37
N PRO A 59 -8.58 -1.77 -2.07
CA PRO A 59 -9.59 -0.80 -1.59
C PRO A 59 -10.93 -1.42 -1.17
N LYS A 60 -11.32 -2.53 -1.81
CA LYS A 60 -12.53 -3.30 -1.45
C LYS A 60 -12.53 -3.81 0.00
N ASP A 61 -11.37 -3.95 0.63
CA ASP A 61 -11.23 -4.38 2.03
C ASP A 61 -10.85 -3.23 2.98
N ALA A 62 -10.63 -2.03 2.43
CA ALA A 62 -10.17 -0.84 3.15
C ALA A 62 -11.11 0.37 2.93
N GLY A 63 -12.42 0.13 2.88
CA GLY A 63 -13.42 1.21 2.81
C GLY A 63 -13.33 2.10 1.57
N GLY A 64 -12.80 1.59 0.45
CA GLY A 64 -12.60 2.33 -0.79
C GLY A 64 -11.26 3.05 -0.91
N VAL A 65 -10.41 3.00 0.12
CA VAL A 65 -9.09 3.65 0.13
C VAL A 65 -8.00 2.64 -0.22
N LEU A 66 -7.06 3.02 -1.10
CA LEU A 66 -5.86 2.24 -1.34
C LEU A 66 -4.89 2.44 -0.16
N VAL A 67 -4.62 1.38 0.60
CA VAL A 67 -3.68 1.45 1.72
C VAL A 67 -2.34 0.86 1.30
N GLU A 68 -1.28 1.66 1.35
CA GLU A 68 0.11 1.25 1.12
C GLU A 68 0.78 0.91 2.45
N LEU A 69 1.49 -0.21 2.50
CA LEU A 69 2.37 -0.59 3.60
C LEU A 69 3.80 -0.34 3.14
N VAL A 70 4.57 0.42 3.91
CA VAL A 70 5.93 0.82 3.55
C VAL A 70 6.90 0.42 4.66
N GLU A 71 7.80 -0.51 4.36
CA GLU A 71 8.99 -0.77 5.17
C GLU A 71 10.15 0.05 4.58
N PRO A 72 10.63 1.08 5.27
CA PRO A 72 11.78 1.86 4.80
C PRO A 72 13.01 0.98 4.64
N ALA A 73 13.88 1.30 3.68
CA ALA A 73 15.20 0.68 3.66
C ALA A 73 15.89 0.91 5.01
N ALA A 74 16.57 -0.10 5.53
CA ALA A 74 17.36 0.04 6.74
C ALA A 74 18.33 1.22 6.56
N SER A 75 18.17 2.26 7.39
CA SER A 75 19.07 3.40 7.37
C SER A 75 20.47 2.89 7.70
N GLN A 76 21.38 2.88 6.74
CA GLN A 76 22.82 2.75 7.01
C GLN A 76 23.28 4.05 7.68
N HIS A 77 22.93 4.25 8.95
CA HIS A 77 23.66 5.17 9.81
C HIS A 77 24.82 4.38 10.40
N SER A 78 25.94 4.41 9.68
CA SER A 78 27.27 4.18 10.24
C SER A 78 27.66 5.34 11.15
#